data_AF-A0A534SFS2-F1
#
_entry.id   AF-A0A534SFS2-F1
#
_cell.length_a   1.000
_cell.length_b   1.000
_cell.length_c   1.000
_cell.angle_alpha   90.00
_cell.angle_beta   90.00
_cell.angle_gamma   90.00
#
_symmetry.space_group_name_H-M   'P 1'
#
loop_
_entity.id
_entity.type
_entity.pdbx_description
1 polymer ?
#
loop_
_entity_poly.entity_id
_entity_poly.type
_entity_poly.pdbx_seq_one_letter_code
_entity_poly.pdbx_strand_id
1 'polypeptide(L)'
;MNRRMGLVLVSLLAWGASSAHAATLEKVAIEGDPAPDPGFFYHRKFLRPAVSDAAGQHVVASVRLIPATARQCLVAFDPGPGPDGLVACRKDTSPDGHLFSKLGDPTINIAGNTAWAATVGFGLSGVYRGSPPTVVAFTGDPSPAGSGLLKTFSSAAITDAGDVVFEAGISGGAVVLGVTVDHGYFRCMGGDGNCSTGGTGTAQTLVLRNDPIPDRPGRKLCKLQTFSASLYGIAFQASTQMDCASTTEGPLSGIFRKPFVGTVTTVALQGEASEPNPVPGGTIYGNVNGPPAINDTGTVAFRGQTIGLVGNDIIYLCDPVSCPASPATVAVRQGDQDDIGNFFRRLSSPGVSSAGDVAFQALFTGAQRGSAVYIRRAAGGTIEPVARENDIAPGVSPAAQFTFFGPASMSPAGKVAFKAKVRFFTAAGRREGYFLLE
;
A
#
# COMPACT_ATOMS: atom_id res chain seq x y z
N MET A 1 -58.11 -29.44 -38.95
CA MET A 1 -58.21 -28.80 -37.61
C MET A 1 -57.31 -29.57 -36.66
N ASN A 2 -56.17 -28.99 -36.26
CA ASN A 2 -55.37 -29.40 -35.10
C ASN A 2 -54.37 -28.26 -34.79
N ARG A 3 -54.72 -27.38 -33.84
CA ARG A 3 -53.84 -26.34 -33.31
C ARG A 3 -52.98 -26.97 -32.21
N ARG A 4 -51.65 -26.97 -32.37
CA ARG A 4 -50.71 -27.22 -31.27
C ARG A 4 -50.34 -25.88 -30.64
N MET A 5 -50.72 -25.70 -29.37
CA MET A 5 -50.23 -24.64 -28.48
C MET A 5 -48.75 -24.89 -28.16
N GLY A 6 -47.89 -23.92 -28.50
CA GLY A 6 -46.50 -23.88 -28.04
C GLY A 6 -46.44 -23.23 -26.66
N LEU A 7 -45.95 -24.00 -25.69
CA LEU A 7 -45.68 -23.57 -24.32
C LEU A 7 -44.39 -22.72 -24.33
N VAL A 8 -44.47 -21.44 -23.96
CA VAL A 8 -43.30 -20.58 -23.76
C VAL A 8 -42.79 -20.80 -22.33
N LEU A 9 -41.60 -21.40 -22.21
CA LEU A 9 -40.91 -21.61 -20.94
C LEU A 9 -40.13 -20.33 -20.59
N VAL A 10 -40.62 -19.55 -19.62
CA VAL A 10 -39.88 -18.40 -19.06
C VAL A 10 -38.81 -18.95 -18.11
N SER A 11 -37.55 -18.86 -18.52
CA SER A 11 -36.41 -19.20 -17.67
C SER A 11 -36.12 -18.04 -16.71
N LEU A 12 -36.54 -18.17 -15.46
CA LEU A 12 -36.13 -17.29 -14.36
C LEU A 12 -34.67 -17.63 -14.01
N LEU A 13 -33.74 -16.79 -14.45
CA LEU A 13 -32.37 -16.75 -13.95
C LEU A 13 -32.41 -16.32 -12.47
N ALA A 14 -32.39 -17.29 -11.56
CA ALA A 14 -32.11 -17.05 -10.17
C ALA A 14 -30.65 -16.59 -10.06
N TRP A 15 -30.44 -15.29 -9.86
CA TRP A 15 -29.18 -14.78 -9.36
C TRP A 15 -28.97 -15.37 -7.96
N GLY A 16 -28.03 -16.30 -7.85
CA GLY A 16 -27.56 -16.76 -6.55
C GLY A 16 -26.92 -15.59 -5.83
N ALA A 17 -27.60 -15.06 -4.82
CA ALA A 17 -26.96 -14.22 -3.82
C ALA A 17 -25.88 -15.09 -3.17
N SER A 18 -24.60 -14.77 -3.39
CA SER A 18 -23.53 -15.38 -2.61
C SER A 18 -23.80 -15.01 -1.15
N SER A 19 -24.00 -16.02 -0.30
CA SER A 19 -24.13 -15.81 1.13
C SER A 19 -22.86 -15.14 1.64
N ALA A 20 -22.98 -13.86 2.03
CA ALA A 20 -21.91 -13.16 2.71
C ALA A 20 -21.56 -13.96 3.97
N HIS A 21 -20.37 -14.56 4.00
CA HIS A 21 -19.82 -15.08 5.24
C HIS A 21 -19.58 -13.90 6.17
N ALA A 22 -19.83 -14.09 7.46
CA ALA A 22 -19.44 -13.10 8.46
C ALA A 22 -17.91 -12.98 8.43
N ALA A 23 -17.39 -11.75 8.40
CA ALA A 23 -15.96 -11.52 8.35
C ALA A 23 -15.27 -12.17 9.58
N THR A 24 -14.19 -12.91 9.36
CA THR A 24 -13.46 -13.62 10.42
C THR A 24 -12.07 -13.04 10.62
N LEU A 25 -11.72 -12.80 11.89
CA LEU A 25 -10.35 -12.40 12.26
C LEU A 25 -9.52 -13.65 12.59
N GLU A 26 -8.38 -13.77 11.92
CA GLU A 26 -7.56 -14.98 11.96
C GLU A 26 -6.09 -14.67 12.24
N LYS A 27 -5.39 -15.64 12.85
CA LYS A 27 -3.93 -15.61 12.95
C LYS A 27 -3.34 -16.09 11.63
N VAL A 28 -2.48 -15.28 11.03
CA VAL A 28 -1.67 -15.67 9.85
C VAL A 28 -0.37 -16.31 10.31
N ALA A 29 0.43 -15.59 11.10
CA ALA A 29 1.68 -16.10 11.66
C ALA A 29 2.06 -15.36 12.94
N ILE A 30 2.65 -16.05 13.91
CA ILE A 30 3.20 -15.42 15.11
C ILE A 30 4.66 -15.84 15.36
N GLU A 31 5.42 -15.00 16.06
CA GLU A 31 6.76 -15.36 16.51
C GLU A 31 6.76 -16.71 17.25
N GLY A 32 7.67 -17.59 16.83
CA GLY A 32 7.79 -18.97 17.28
C GLY A 32 6.99 -19.98 16.47
N ASP A 33 6.10 -19.57 15.57
CA ASP A 33 5.49 -20.50 14.61
C ASP A 33 6.56 -21.04 13.64
N PRO A 34 6.42 -22.30 13.16
CA PRO A 34 7.25 -22.85 12.11
C PRO A 34 7.18 -21.99 10.84
N ALA A 35 8.34 -21.78 10.20
CA ALA A 35 8.45 -21.12 8.91
C ALA A 35 8.42 -22.15 7.76
N PRO A 36 8.25 -21.74 6.49
CA PRO A 36 8.30 -22.62 5.32
C PRO A 36 9.53 -23.54 5.29
N ASP A 37 10.67 -23.00 5.70
CA ASP A 37 11.92 -23.74 5.68
C ASP A 37 12.02 -24.69 6.87
N PRO A 38 12.24 -25.99 6.64
CA PRO A 38 12.33 -26.97 7.71
C PRO A 38 13.35 -26.58 8.77
N GLY A 39 12.89 -26.56 10.03
CA GLY A 39 13.71 -26.21 11.18
C GLY A 39 13.86 -24.70 11.43
N PHE A 40 13.24 -23.84 10.61
CA PHE A 40 13.20 -22.40 10.85
C PHE A 40 11.89 -21.95 11.53
N PHE A 41 11.97 -20.82 12.23
CA PHE A 41 10.84 -20.22 12.95
C PHE A 41 10.80 -18.72 12.72
N TYR A 42 9.58 -18.15 12.72
CA TYR A 42 9.41 -16.70 12.66
C TYR A 42 9.92 -16.02 13.93
N HIS A 43 10.65 -14.91 13.78
CA HIS A 43 11.29 -14.23 14.89
C HIS A 43 11.41 -12.71 14.71
N ARG A 44 10.57 -11.94 15.43
CA ARG A 44 10.59 -10.46 15.52
C ARG A 44 10.62 -9.74 14.16
N LYS A 45 10.60 -8.41 14.20
CA LYS A 45 10.75 -7.52 13.02
C LYS A 45 9.75 -7.84 11.91
N PHE A 46 8.53 -8.19 12.30
CA PHE A 46 7.39 -8.19 11.41
C PHE A 46 7.25 -6.75 10.88
N LEU A 47 7.39 -6.54 9.57
CA LEU A 47 7.14 -5.25 8.91
C LEU A 47 5.67 -5.12 8.51
N ARG A 48 5.26 -4.03 7.84
CA ARG A 48 3.87 -3.87 7.38
C ARG A 48 3.56 -5.00 6.38
N PRO A 49 2.44 -5.75 6.55
CA PRO A 49 2.04 -6.76 5.58
C PRO A 49 1.40 -6.10 4.35
N ALA A 50 1.45 -6.75 3.20
CA ALA A 50 0.57 -6.49 2.07
C ALA A 50 -0.43 -7.63 1.94
N VAL A 51 -1.64 -7.32 1.46
CA VAL A 51 -2.77 -8.26 1.37
C VAL A 51 -3.43 -8.13 0.00
N SER A 52 -3.87 -9.25 -0.56
CA SER A 52 -4.62 -9.31 -1.81
C SER A 52 -5.97 -9.98 -1.64
N ASP A 53 -6.82 -9.86 -2.65
CA ASP A 53 -8.14 -10.52 -2.71
C ASP A 53 -8.11 -11.93 -3.29
N ALA A 54 -6.91 -12.49 -3.47
CA ALA A 54 -6.76 -13.87 -3.88
C ALA A 54 -7.44 -14.81 -2.85
N ALA A 55 -7.82 -16.01 -3.29
CA ALA A 55 -8.58 -16.96 -2.49
C ALA A 55 -7.69 -17.64 -1.43
N GLY A 56 -7.87 -17.30 -0.16
CA GLY A 56 -7.02 -17.72 0.96
C GLY A 56 -6.37 -16.52 1.67
N GLN A 57 -5.59 -16.80 2.71
CA GLN A 57 -4.75 -15.83 3.44
C GLN A 57 -3.57 -15.34 2.59
N HIS A 58 -3.80 -14.68 1.46
CA HIS A 58 -2.75 -14.12 0.61
C HIS A 58 -2.19 -12.83 1.19
N VAL A 59 -1.33 -13.02 2.19
CA VAL A 59 -0.55 -11.98 2.83
C VAL A 59 0.90 -12.16 2.42
N VAL A 60 1.59 -11.08 2.08
CA VAL A 60 3.05 -11.10 1.92
C VAL A 60 3.68 -10.13 2.90
N ALA A 61 4.77 -10.54 3.53
CA ALA A 61 5.48 -9.66 4.42
C ALA A 61 6.97 -9.99 4.58
N SER A 62 7.72 -8.99 5.04
CA SER A 62 9.10 -9.19 5.49
C SER A 62 9.12 -9.71 6.93
N VAL A 63 9.74 -10.87 7.11
CA VAL A 63 9.96 -11.52 8.40
C VAL A 63 11.44 -11.85 8.60
N ARG A 64 11.81 -12.13 9.86
CA ARG A 64 13.12 -12.68 10.21
C ARG A 64 12.95 -14.12 10.65
N LEU A 65 13.84 -15.00 10.17
CA LEU A 65 13.84 -16.44 10.44
C LEU A 65 15.09 -16.85 11.25
N ILE A 66 14.96 -17.79 12.18
CA ILE A 66 16.02 -18.44 13.00
C ILE A 66 15.91 -19.98 12.85
N PRO A 67 16.95 -20.86 13.01
CA PRO A 67 18.15 -20.76 13.87
C PRO A 67 19.51 -20.54 13.18
N ALA A 68 19.65 -20.75 11.86
CA ALA A 68 20.96 -20.87 11.18
C ALA A 68 21.65 -19.53 10.82
N THR A 69 21.67 -18.56 11.74
CA THR A 69 21.86 -17.11 11.51
C THR A 69 20.58 -16.41 11.07
N ALA A 70 20.21 -15.36 11.80
CA ALA A 70 18.98 -14.64 11.56
C ALA A 70 18.98 -14.02 10.15
N ARG A 71 18.19 -14.57 9.23
CA ARG A 71 18.01 -14.03 7.87
C ARG A 71 16.67 -13.35 7.73
N GLN A 72 16.63 -12.28 6.94
CA GLN A 72 15.41 -11.58 6.60
C GLN A 72 14.89 -12.13 5.27
N CYS A 73 13.63 -12.49 5.23
CA CYS A 73 12.96 -13.06 4.07
C CYS A 73 11.64 -12.37 3.82
N LEU A 74 11.25 -12.34 2.56
CA LEU A 74 9.87 -12.11 2.14
C LEU A 74 9.17 -13.47 2.12
N VAL A 75 8.03 -13.55 2.81
CA VAL A 75 7.21 -14.76 2.90
C VAL A 75 5.82 -14.42 2.38
N ALA A 76 5.33 -15.25 1.46
CA ALA A 76 3.93 -15.30 1.08
C ALA A 76 3.26 -16.32 1.99
N PHE A 77 2.34 -15.86 2.81
CA PHE A 77 1.42 -16.69 3.57
C PHE A 77 0.28 -17.06 2.61
N ASP A 78 -0.10 -18.33 2.57
CA ASP A 78 -1.20 -18.84 1.75
C ASP A 78 -1.71 -20.14 2.41
N PRO A 79 -3.00 -20.28 2.74
CA PRO A 79 -3.56 -21.44 3.42
C PRO A 79 -4.32 -22.36 2.43
N GLY A 80 -4.05 -22.29 1.12
CA GLY A 80 -4.37 -23.40 0.22
C GLY A 80 -3.71 -24.72 0.68
N PRO A 81 -3.87 -25.87 -0.02
CA PRO A 81 -3.27 -27.14 0.42
C PRO A 81 -1.72 -27.16 0.41
N GLY A 82 -1.06 -26.04 0.13
CA GLY A 82 0.39 -25.87 0.16
C GLY A 82 0.86 -25.12 1.41
N PRO A 83 2.11 -25.32 1.84
CA PRO A 83 2.70 -24.52 2.92
C PRO A 83 2.93 -23.06 2.49
N ASP A 84 3.07 -22.18 3.49
CA ASP A 84 3.67 -20.84 3.31
C ASP A 84 4.87 -20.91 2.34
N GLY A 85 5.02 -19.91 1.47
CA GLY A 85 6.07 -19.88 0.45
C GLY A 85 7.14 -18.84 0.75
N LEU A 86 8.42 -19.24 0.69
CA LEU A 86 9.49 -18.25 0.59
C LEU A 86 9.44 -17.56 -0.77
N VAL A 87 9.45 -16.23 -0.75
CA VAL A 87 9.54 -15.40 -1.96
C VAL A 87 11.01 -15.10 -2.27
N ALA A 88 11.73 -14.53 -1.29
CA ALA A 88 13.16 -14.26 -1.41
C ALA A 88 13.77 -14.04 -0.02
N CYS A 89 14.99 -14.52 0.22
CA CYS A 89 15.77 -14.20 1.42
C CYS A 89 17.02 -13.39 1.11
N ARG A 90 17.46 -12.60 2.10
CA ARG A 90 18.80 -12.00 2.07
C ARG A 90 19.84 -13.11 1.96
N LYS A 91 20.84 -12.87 1.12
CA LYS A 91 21.91 -13.80 0.73
C LYS A 91 21.47 -14.94 -0.20
N ASP A 92 20.21 -14.98 -0.64
CA ASP A 92 19.86 -15.82 -1.78
C ASP A 92 20.39 -15.18 -3.06
N THR A 93 20.65 -16.02 -4.06
CA THR A 93 21.06 -15.59 -5.39
C THR A 93 19.85 -15.00 -6.12
N SER A 94 19.96 -13.76 -6.56
CA SER A 94 19.00 -13.09 -7.42
C SER A 94 19.10 -13.64 -8.86
N PRO A 95 18.06 -13.47 -9.70
CA PRO A 95 18.06 -14.04 -11.06
C PRO A 95 19.14 -13.45 -11.97
N ASP A 96 19.62 -12.25 -11.66
CA ASP A 96 20.76 -11.56 -12.27
C ASP A 96 22.13 -12.08 -11.78
N GLY A 97 22.16 -13.10 -10.92
CA GLY A 97 23.40 -13.77 -10.47
C GLY A 97 24.11 -13.09 -9.30
N HIS A 98 23.49 -12.10 -8.67
CA HIS A 98 24.03 -11.42 -7.48
C HIS A 98 23.37 -11.93 -6.18
N LEU A 99 23.84 -11.49 -5.01
CA LEU A 99 23.21 -11.85 -3.73
C LEU A 99 22.31 -10.73 -3.24
N PHE A 100 21.09 -11.03 -2.79
CA PHE A 100 20.23 -10.05 -2.14
C PHE A 100 20.87 -9.53 -0.85
N SER A 101 21.24 -8.25 -0.83
CA SER A 101 21.84 -7.61 0.34
C SER A 101 20.80 -6.93 1.22
N LYS A 102 19.76 -6.35 0.62
CA LYS A 102 18.60 -5.71 1.27
C LYS A 102 17.34 -5.97 0.46
N LEU A 103 16.25 -6.30 1.14
CA LEU A 103 14.92 -6.48 0.56
C LEU A 103 14.05 -5.28 0.96
N GLY A 104 13.30 -4.72 0.00
CA GLY A 104 12.28 -3.71 0.22
C GLY A 104 10.96 -4.31 0.69
N ASP A 105 9.98 -3.44 0.94
CA ASP A 105 8.64 -3.89 1.32
C ASP A 105 7.95 -4.58 0.13
N PRO A 106 7.35 -5.77 0.32
CA PRO A 106 6.67 -6.48 -0.75
C PRO A 106 5.26 -5.94 -0.98
N THR A 107 4.78 -6.14 -2.19
CA THR A 107 3.37 -5.99 -2.58
C THR A 107 2.87 -7.30 -3.17
N ILE A 108 1.55 -7.49 -3.22
CA ILE A 108 0.91 -8.71 -3.73
C ILE A 108 -0.35 -8.33 -4.50
N ASN A 109 -0.66 -9.06 -5.57
CA ASN A 109 -1.85 -8.86 -6.37
C ASN A 109 -2.85 -10.02 -6.23
N ILE A 110 -4.03 -9.91 -6.86
CA ILE A 110 -5.10 -10.92 -6.83
C ILE A 110 -4.72 -12.30 -7.40
N ALA A 111 -3.59 -12.41 -8.11
CA ALA A 111 -3.06 -13.70 -8.57
C ALA A 111 -2.06 -14.32 -7.57
N GLY A 112 -1.86 -13.70 -6.41
CA GLY A 112 -0.84 -14.09 -5.42
C GLY A 112 0.59 -13.73 -5.85
N ASN A 113 0.77 -13.03 -6.98
CA ASN A 113 2.09 -12.61 -7.43
C ASN A 113 2.59 -11.46 -6.57
N THR A 114 3.86 -11.53 -6.22
CA THR A 114 4.51 -10.52 -5.38
C THR A 114 5.44 -9.64 -6.20
N ALA A 115 5.68 -8.40 -5.76
CA ALA A 115 6.73 -7.55 -6.30
C ALA A 115 7.42 -6.73 -5.20
N TRP A 116 8.73 -6.50 -5.36
CA TRP A 116 9.55 -5.74 -4.41
C TRP A 116 10.78 -5.13 -5.09
N ALA A 117 11.31 -4.05 -4.51
CA ALA A 117 12.63 -3.54 -4.84
C ALA A 117 13.68 -4.19 -3.93
N ALA A 118 14.90 -4.42 -4.42
CA ALA A 118 16.01 -4.92 -3.62
C ALA A 118 17.35 -4.33 -4.02
N THR A 119 18.25 -4.24 -3.05
CA THR A 119 19.68 -4.02 -3.29
C THR A 119 20.36 -5.38 -3.36
N VAL A 120 21.24 -5.55 -4.34
CA VAL A 120 22.04 -6.77 -4.52
C VAL A 120 23.54 -6.45 -4.33
N GLY A 121 24.42 -7.38 -4.68
CA GLY A 121 25.87 -7.20 -4.53
C GLY A 121 26.39 -5.97 -5.29
N PHE A 122 27.57 -5.46 -4.87
CA PHE A 122 28.30 -4.40 -5.58
C PHE A 122 27.56 -3.05 -5.74
N GLY A 123 26.58 -2.78 -4.88
CA GLY A 123 25.83 -1.51 -4.92
C GLY A 123 24.78 -1.44 -6.03
N LEU A 124 24.53 -2.56 -6.72
CA LEU A 124 23.46 -2.69 -7.71
C LEU A 124 22.10 -2.85 -7.01
N SER A 125 21.03 -2.56 -7.74
CA SER A 125 19.67 -2.73 -7.26
C SER A 125 18.74 -3.10 -8.41
N GLY A 126 17.59 -3.67 -8.07
CA GLY A 126 16.59 -4.03 -9.06
C GLY A 126 15.20 -4.15 -8.46
N VAL A 127 14.25 -4.37 -9.33
CA VAL A 127 12.86 -4.70 -9.03
C VAL A 127 12.63 -6.13 -9.46
N TYR A 128 11.98 -6.89 -8.59
CA TYR A 128 11.78 -8.33 -8.76
C TYR A 128 10.31 -8.67 -8.55
N ARG A 129 9.88 -9.78 -9.13
CA ARG A 129 8.52 -10.31 -8.98
C ARG A 129 8.48 -11.83 -8.86
N GLY A 130 7.42 -12.33 -8.24
CA GLY A 130 7.07 -13.75 -8.19
C GLY A 130 7.91 -14.59 -7.22
N SER A 131 7.57 -15.88 -7.16
CA SER A 131 8.37 -16.93 -6.50
C SER A 131 8.37 -18.17 -7.43
N PRO A 132 9.53 -18.59 -7.98
CA PRO A 132 10.86 -18.02 -7.79
C PRO A 132 10.96 -16.57 -8.33
N PRO A 133 11.87 -15.74 -7.78
CA PRO A 133 12.06 -14.37 -8.25
C PRO A 133 12.41 -14.31 -9.73
N THR A 134 11.88 -13.30 -10.42
CA THR A 134 12.26 -12.89 -11.78
C THR A 134 12.56 -11.38 -11.80
N VAL A 135 13.42 -10.94 -12.70
CA VAL A 135 13.77 -9.51 -12.84
C VAL A 135 12.65 -8.77 -13.57
N VAL A 136 12.29 -7.59 -13.06
CA VAL A 136 11.41 -6.63 -13.72
C VAL A 136 12.21 -5.49 -14.35
N ALA A 137 13.14 -4.93 -13.59
CA ALA A 137 14.05 -3.86 -14.00
C ALA A 137 15.29 -3.90 -13.12
N PHE A 138 16.43 -3.48 -13.64
CA PHE A 138 17.73 -3.62 -12.99
C PHE A 138 18.65 -2.41 -13.25
N THR A 139 19.64 -2.24 -12.39
CA THR A 139 20.65 -1.19 -12.55
C THR A 139 21.37 -1.36 -13.89
N GLY A 140 21.40 -0.29 -14.68
CA GLY A 140 22.01 -0.28 -16.02
C GLY A 140 21.00 -0.39 -17.16
N ASP A 141 19.73 -0.70 -16.88
CA ASP A 141 18.69 -0.73 -17.92
C ASP A 141 18.45 0.66 -18.53
N PRO A 142 18.12 0.74 -19.83
CA PRO A 142 17.72 1.99 -20.45
C PRO A 142 16.52 2.62 -19.75
N SER A 143 16.59 3.92 -19.46
CA SER A 143 15.44 4.64 -18.91
C SER A 143 14.39 4.87 -19.99
N PRO A 144 13.10 4.56 -19.74
CA PRO A 144 12.03 4.90 -20.69
C PRO A 144 11.80 6.42 -20.77
N ALA A 145 12.48 7.23 -19.96
CA ALA A 145 12.42 8.69 -20.00
C ALA A 145 13.38 9.31 -21.03
N GLY A 146 14.35 8.56 -21.58
CA GLY A 146 15.31 9.10 -22.55
C GLY A 146 16.68 8.44 -22.47
N SER A 147 17.74 9.20 -22.76
CA SER A 147 19.12 8.69 -22.91
C SER A 147 19.84 8.25 -21.64
N GLY A 148 19.21 8.33 -20.47
CA GLY A 148 19.81 7.90 -19.20
C GLY A 148 19.62 6.40 -18.92
N LEU A 149 20.31 5.90 -17.89
CA LEU A 149 20.15 4.50 -17.43
C LEU A 149 19.55 4.46 -16.02
N LEU A 150 18.65 3.51 -15.76
CA LEU A 150 18.13 3.24 -14.42
C LEU A 150 19.28 2.84 -13.48
N LYS A 151 19.28 3.39 -12.26
CA LYS A 151 20.42 3.29 -11.34
C LYS A 151 20.06 2.69 -9.99
N THR A 152 19.09 3.29 -9.31
CA THR A 152 18.74 2.96 -7.92
C THR A 152 17.25 2.66 -7.84
N PHE A 153 16.85 1.62 -7.12
CA PHE A 153 15.44 1.27 -6.89
C PHE A 153 15.13 1.23 -5.40
N SER A 154 14.02 1.85 -5.00
CA SER A 154 13.65 2.02 -3.59
C SER A 154 12.28 1.44 -3.23
N SER A 155 11.36 1.38 -4.19
CA SER A 155 10.00 0.88 -3.97
C SER A 155 9.41 0.28 -5.25
N ALA A 156 8.54 -0.72 -5.08
CA ALA A 156 7.82 -1.37 -6.17
C ALA A 156 6.42 -1.80 -5.70
N ALA A 157 5.44 -1.71 -6.59
CA ALA A 157 4.07 -2.16 -6.36
C ALA A 157 3.55 -2.93 -7.59
N ILE A 158 2.92 -4.08 -7.36
CA ILE A 158 2.22 -4.83 -8.41
C ILE A 158 0.72 -4.51 -8.40
N THR A 159 0.14 -4.32 -9.58
CA THR A 159 -1.31 -4.15 -9.75
C THR A 159 -2.01 -5.50 -9.94
N ASP A 160 -3.34 -5.54 -9.83
CA ASP A 160 -4.13 -6.74 -10.11
C ASP A 160 -4.10 -7.18 -11.58
N ALA A 161 -3.72 -6.28 -12.49
CA ALA A 161 -3.42 -6.62 -13.88
C ALA A 161 -2.04 -7.29 -14.04
N GLY A 162 -1.22 -7.29 -12.99
CA GLY A 162 0.13 -7.86 -13.00
C GLY A 162 1.22 -6.88 -13.47
N ASP A 163 0.89 -5.60 -13.66
CA ASP A 163 1.89 -4.58 -13.99
C ASP A 163 2.68 -4.21 -12.75
N VAL A 164 3.97 -3.92 -12.90
CA VAL A 164 4.83 -3.53 -11.80
C VAL A 164 5.20 -2.06 -11.94
N VAL A 165 4.71 -1.25 -11.01
CA VAL A 165 5.12 0.15 -10.84
C VAL A 165 6.33 0.21 -9.93
N PHE A 166 7.34 1.00 -10.26
CA PHE A 166 8.53 1.15 -9.42
C PHE A 166 9.12 2.56 -9.45
N GLU A 167 9.82 2.89 -8.38
CA GLU A 167 10.61 4.11 -8.25
C GLU A 167 12.05 3.84 -8.66
N ALA A 168 12.60 4.70 -9.52
CA ALA A 168 14.01 4.60 -9.89
C ALA A 168 14.71 5.95 -10.03
N GLY A 169 15.98 5.97 -9.64
CA GLY A 169 16.94 7.02 -9.99
C GLY A 169 17.52 6.77 -11.39
N ILE A 170 17.88 7.83 -12.10
CA ILE A 170 18.41 7.80 -13.47
C ILE A 170 19.85 8.33 -13.47
N SER A 171 20.81 7.47 -13.81
CA SER A 171 22.21 7.84 -14.01
C SER A 171 22.41 8.58 -15.33
N GLY A 172 23.38 9.51 -15.34
CA GLY A 172 23.64 10.41 -16.46
C GLY A 172 22.63 11.56 -16.59
N GLY A 173 21.48 11.45 -15.90
CA GLY A 173 20.33 12.32 -16.08
C GLY A 173 19.69 12.11 -17.45
N ALA A 174 18.41 11.79 -17.50
CA ALA A 174 17.69 11.88 -18.78
C ALA A 174 17.46 13.37 -19.10
N VAL A 175 17.65 13.77 -20.35
CA VAL A 175 17.29 15.13 -20.78
C VAL A 175 15.91 15.08 -21.42
N VAL A 176 14.91 15.59 -20.70
CA VAL A 176 13.52 15.66 -21.15
C VAL A 176 13.19 17.12 -21.39
N LEU A 177 12.91 17.49 -22.64
CA LEU A 177 12.61 18.86 -23.05
C LEU A 177 13.66 19.90 -22.58
N GLY A 178 14.94 19.51 -22.61
CA GLY A 178 16.06 20.38 -22.21
C GLY A 178 16.31 20.47 -20.70
N VAL A 179 15.56 19.72 -19.89
CA VAL A 179 15.75 19.64 -18.42
C VAL A 179 16.33 18.29 -18.05
N THR A 180 17.39 18.29 -17.26
CA THR A 180 17.96 17.07 -16.69
C THR A 180 17.05 16.53 -15.58
N VAL A 181 16.63 15.28 -15.71
CA VAL A 181 15.83 14.55 -14.73
C VAL A 181 16.60 13.30 -14.27
N ASP A 182 16.67 13.12 -12.96
CA ASP A 182 17.49 12.08 -12.32
C ASP A 182 16.65 11.08 -11.51
N HIS A 183 15.32 11.19 -11.56
CA HIS A 183 14.43 10.41 -10.73
C HIS A 183 13.01 10.31 -11.32
N GLY A 184 12.34 9.17 -11.13
CA GLY A 184 10.99 8.96 -11.65
C GLY A 184 10.27 7.74 -11.08
N TYR A 185 8.97 7.69 -11.39
CA TYR A 185 8.13 6.50 -11.29
C TYR A 185 7.89 5.92 -12.68
N PHE A 186 8.00 4.61 -12.77
CA PHE A 186 7.91 3.86 -14.01
C PHE A 186 6.96 2.68 -13.86
N ARG A 187 6.47 2.16 -14.97
CA ARG A 187 5.62 0.97 -15.03
C ARG A 187 6.22 -0.02 -16.01
N CYS A 188 6.35 -1.26 -15.59
CA CYS A 188 6.59 -2.39 -16.47
C CYS A 188 5.26 -3.11 -16.74
N MET A 189 4.89 -3.25 -18.01
CA MET A 189 3.60 -3.81 -18.42
C MET A 189 3.73 -4.84 -19.54
N GLY A 190 2.82 -5.81 -19.55
CA GLY A 190 2.72 -6.86 -20.58
C GLY A 190 3.93 -7.80 -20.65
N GLY A 191 3.94 -8.62 -21.70
CA GLY A 191 4.98 -9.64 -21.91
C GLY A 191 5.10 -10.63 -20.76
N ASP A 192 6.33 -10.98 -20.44
CA ASP A 192 6.75 -11.78 -19.29
C ASP A 192 6.91 -10.96 -17.99
N GLY A 193 6.56 -9.66 -18.02
CA GLY A 193 6.73 -8.76 -16.88
C GLY A 193 8.20 -8.41 -16.59
N ASN A 194 9.12 -8.71 -17.51
CA ASN A 194 10.51 -8.29 -17.48
C ASN A 194 10.73 -7.16 -18.48
N CYS A 195 10.99 -5.96 -17.99
CA CYS A 195 11.32 -4.78 -18.78
C CYS A 195 12.83 -4.48 -18.83
N SER A 196 13.64 -5.39 -18.30
CA SER A 196 15.10 -5.36 -18.42
C SER A 196 15.56 -5.93 -19.76
N THR A 197 16.86 -5.84 -20.03
CA THR A 197 17.47 -6.36 -21.25
C THR A 197 17.21 -7.86 -21.39
N GLY A 198 16.60 -8.26 -22.52
CA GLY A 198 16.24 -9.66 -22.80
C GLY A 198 14.83 -10.07 -22.37
N GLY A 199 14.10 -9.20 -21.67
CA GLY A 199 12.68 -9.38 -21.38
C GLY A 199 11.77 -8.95 -22.54
N THR A 200 10.47 -9.25 -22.40
CA THR A 200 9.43 -8.90 -23.39
C THR A 200 8.43 -7.86 -22.88
N GLY A 201 8.59 -7.41 -21.64
CA GLY A 201 7.79 -6.35 -21.05
C GLY A 201 8.10 -4.98 -21.65
N THR A 202 7.13 -4.06 -21.55
CA THR A 202 7.27 -2.68 -21.99
C THR A 202 7.42 -1.75 -20.79
N ALA A 203 8.51 -0.98 -20.74
CA ALA A 203 8.71 0.06 -19.75
C ALA A 203 8.03 1.37 -20.19
N GLN A 204 7.29 1.99 -19.28
CA GLN A 204 6.61 3.27 -19.46
C GLN A 204 7.02 4.25 -18.36
N THR A 205 7.27 5.50 -18.74
CA THR A 205 7.43 6.61 -17.80
C THR A 205 6.06 7.07 -17.29
N LEU A 206 5.88 7.13 -15.96
CA LEU A 206 4.65 7.65 -15.36
C LEU A 206 4.79 9.10 -14.90
N VAL A 207 5.85 9.37 -14.13
CA VAL A 207 6.12 10.67 -13.49
C VAL A 207 7.63 10.83 -13.36
N LEU A 208 8.15 12.01 -13.65
CA LEU A 208 9.54 12.39 -13.48
C LEU A 208 9.69 13.57 -12.51
N ARG A 209 10.87 13.69 -11.92
CA ARG A 209 11.29 14.95 -11.33
C ARG A 209 11.25 16.06 -12.40
N ASN A 210 10.87 17.27 -12.00
CA ASN A 210 10.61 18.44 -12.84
C ASN A 210 9.36 18.35 -13.72
N ASP A 211 8.58 17.28 -13.64
CA ASP A 211 7.29 17.24 -14.35
C ASP A 211 6.39 18.39 -13.87
N PRO A 212 5.71 19.07 -14.82
CA PRO A 212 4.75 20.10 -14.48
C PRO A 212 3.53 19.48 -13.81
N ILE A 213 2.88 20.27 -12.97
CA ILE A 213 1.61 19.92 -12.34
C ILE A 213 0.52 20.68 -13.12
N PRO A 214 -0.23 20.05 -14.03
CA PRO A 214 -1.08 20.77 -14.98
C PRO A 214 -2.16 21.64 -14.34
N ASP A 215 -2.71 21.20 -13.20
CA ASP A 215 -3.69 21.93 -12.43
C ASP A 215 -3.09 22.95 -11.45
N ARG A 216 -1.76 23.08 -11.41
CA ARG A 216 -1.01 24.09 -10.65
C ARG A 216 0.07 24.74 -11.54
N PRO A 217 -0.34 25.66 -12.43
CA PRO A 217 0.53 26.24 -13.44
C PRO A 217 1.83 26.80 -12.85
N GLY A 218 2.96 26.44 -13.48
CA GLY A 218 4.30 26.87 -13.08
C GLY A 218 4.94 26.05 -11.96
N ARG A 219 4.18 25.22 -11.22
CA ARG A 219 4.73 24.33 -10.19
C ARG A 219 5.17 22.99 -10.78
N LYS A 220 6.22 22.43 -10.18
CA LYS A 220 6.87 21.19 -10.61
C LYS A 220 7.01 20.19 -9.47
N LEU A 221 7.08 18.92 -9.81
CA LEU A 221 7.38 17.82 -8.88
C LEU A 221 8.90 17.76 -8.62
N CYS A 222 9.34 18.13 -7.42
CA CYS A 222 10.77 18.31 -7.13
C CYS A 222 11.40 17.14 -6.39
N LYS A 223 10.64 16.50 -5.49
CA LYS A 223 11.08 15.29 -4.79
C LYS A 223 9.93 14.31 -4.74
N LEU A 224 10.03 13.24 -5.51
CA LEU A 224 9.15 12.08 -5.39
C LEU A 224 9.50 11.34 -4.09
N GLN A 225 8.50 10.77 -3.42
CA GLN A 225 8.68 10.11 -2.14
C GLN A 225 8.07 8.71 -2.17
N THR A 226 6.84 8.56 -1.67
CA THR A 226 6.17 7.27 -1.55
C THR A 226 5.01 7.23 -2.52
N PHE A 227 4.68 6.03 -3.01
CA PHE A 227 3.53 5.81 -3.87
C PHE A 227 2.77 4.54 -3.49
N SER A 228 1.55 4.45 -3.99
CA SER A 228 0.74 3.24 -4.08
C SER A 228 0.20 3.12 -5.50
N ALA A 229 -0.08 1.90 -5.95
CA ALA A 229 -0.57 1.59 -7.30
C ALA A 229 -1.83 0.73 -7.22
N SER A 230 -2.74 0.93 -8.18
CA SER A 230 -3.96 0.14 -8.39
C SER A 230 -4.20 -0.05 -9.88
N LEU A 231 -5.33 -0.66 -10.27
CA LEU A 231 -5.73 -0.74 -11.69
C LEU A 231 -5.96 0.64 -12.32
N TYR A 232 -6.29 1.66 -11.52
CA TYR A 232 -6.52 3.02 -12.00
C TYR A 232 -5.22 3.73 -12.41
N GLY A 233 -4.16 3.55 -11.63
CA GLY A 233 -2.93 4.30 -11.74
C GLY A 233 -2.17 4.35 -10.42
N ILE A 234 -1.50 5.48 -10.16
CA ILE A 234 -0.75 5.70 -8.92
C ILE A 234 -1.30 6.88 -8.13
N ALA A 235 -1.22 6.77 -6.80
CA ALA A 235 -1.24 7.91 -5.90
C ALA A 235 0.12 8.03 -5.23
N PHE A 236 0.63 9.26 -5.10
CA PHE A 236 1.97 9.47 -4.58
C PHE A 236 2.10 10.77 -3.80
N GLN A 237 3.05 10.77 -2.87
CA GLN A 237 3.50 11.96 -2.17
C GLN A 237 4.70 12.56 -2.91
N ALA A 238 4.72 13.88 -3.05
CA ALA A 238 5.87 14.61 -3.56
C ALA A 238 6.00 16.01 -2.95
N SER A 239 7.22 16.54 -2.94
CA SER A 239 7.45 17.96 -2.69
C SER A 239 7.48 18.75 -4.00
N THR A 240 7.09 20.02 -3.93
CA THR A 240 6.81 20.83 -5.12
C THR A 240 7.25 22.29 -4.94
N GLN A 241 7.79 22.87 -6.01
CA GLN A 241 8.26 24.27 -6.08
C GLN A 241 8.01 24.79 -7.50
N MET A 242 8.07 26.11 -7.71
CA MET A 242 8.08 26.72 -9.04
C MET A 242 9.34 26.33 -9.83
N ASP A 243 10.45 26.23 -9.12
CA ASP A 243 11.72 25.74 -9.65
C ASP A 243 12.40 24.81 -8.63
N CYS A 244 12.63 23.57 -9.03
CA CYS A 244 13.24 22.55 -8.17
C CYS A 244 14.73 22.76 -7.91
N ALA A 245 15.37 23.71 -8.60
CA ALA A 245 16.71 24.18 -8.30
C ALA A 245 16.72 25.37 -7.32
N SER A 246 15.57 26.02 -7.11
CA SER A 246 15.49 27.20 -6.25
C SER A 246 15.56 26.83 -4.77
N THR A 247 16.31 27.63 -4.02
CA THR A 247 16.37 27.59 -2.56
C THR A 247 15.61 28.73 -1.90
N THR A 248 14.93 29.59 -2.68
CA THR A 248 14.23 30.78 -2.17
C THR A 248 12.77 30.51 -1.80
N GLU A 249 12.15 29.49 -2.41
CA GLU A 249 10.82 29.00 -2.09
C GLU A 249 10.93 27.74 -1.23
N GLY A 250 10.26 27.72 -0.08
CA GLY A 250 10.12 26.49 0.71
C GLY A 250 9.30 25.44 -0.06
N PRO A 251 9.75 24.17 -0.14
CA PRO A 251 9.01 23.15 -0.87
C PRO A 251 7.68 22.85 -0.18
N LEU A 252 6.61 22.81 -0.97
CA LEU A 252 5.28 22.41 -0.50
C LEU A 252 5.10 20.90 -0.65
N SER A 253 4.66 20.24 0.42
CA SER A 253 4.34 18.80 0.40
C SER A 253 2.92 18.60 -0.16
N GLY A 254 2.74 17.62 -1.04
CA GLY A 254 1.44 17.31 -1.64
C GLY A 254 1.21 15.82 -1.88
N ILE A 255 -0.07 15.47 -2.02
CA ILE A 255 -0.54 14.19 -2.53
C ILE A 255 -1.04 14.41 -3.95
N PHE A 256 -0.66 13.52 -4.84
CA PHE A 256 -0.97 13.57 -6.26
C PHE A 256 -1.51 12.24 -6.73
N ARG A 257 -2.30 12.29 -7.79
CA ARG A 257 -2.80 11.12 -8.50
C ARG A 257 -2.38 11.19 -9.96
N LYS A 258 -1.92 10.08 -10.51
CA LYS A 258 -1.63 9.91 -11.93
C LYS A 258 -2.35 8.65 -12.41
N PRO A 259 -3.49 8.79 -13.11
CA PRO A 259 -4.10 7.66 -13.80
C PRO A 259 -3.11 7.11 -14.83
N PHE A 260 -3.19 5.81 -15.16
CA PHE A 260 -2.34 5.27 -16.23
C PHE A 260 -2.61 5.94 -17.59
N VAL A 261 -3.85 6.39 -17.80
CA VAL A 261 -4.25 7.20 -18.95
C VAL A 261 -4.77 8.56 -18.45
N GLY A 262 -4.02 9.63 -18.70
CA GLY A 262 -4.35 10.97 -18.23
C GLY A 262 -3.15 11.70 -17.62
N THR A 263 -3.38 12.88 -17.07
CA THR A 263 -2.34 13.72 -16.47
C THR A 263 -2.25 13.57 -14.96
N VAL A 264 -1.18 14.11 -14.37
CA VAL A 264 -1.11 14.29 -12.92
C VAL A 264 -2.21 15.27 -12.48
N THR A 265 -2.85 14.98 -11.34
CA THR A 265 -3.81 15.87 -10.66
C THR A 265 -3.41 16.03 -9.19
N THR A 266 -3.55 17.23 -8.65
CA THR A 266 -3.24 17.57 -7.26
C THR A 266 -4.37 17.12 -6.34
N VAL A 267 -4.18 16.10 -5.50
CA VAL A 267 -5.20 15.63 -4.55
C VAL A 267 -5.28 16.53 -3.31
N ALA A 268 -4.12 16.93 -2.80
CA ALA A 268 -3.98 17.87 -1.71
C ALA A 268 -2.61 18.53 -1.77
N LEU A 269 -2.54 19.84 -1.52
CA LEU A 269 -1.27 20.56 -1.47
C LEU A 269 -1.23 21.40 -0.19
N GLN A 270 -0.08 21.37 0.48
CA GLN A 270 0.18 22.17 1.66
C GLN A 270 -0.13 23.66 1.40
N GLY A 271 -0.85 24.29 2.32
CA GLY A 271 -1.30 25.67 2.20
C GLY A 271 -2.69 25.84 1.59
N GLU A 272 -3.24 24.83 0.91
CA GLU A 272 -4.58 24.90 0.30
C GLU A 272 -5.69 24.59 1.30
N ALA A 273 -6.88 25.13 1.03
CA ALA A 273 -8.09 24.88 1.80
C ALA A 273 -8.37 23.38 1.94
N SER A 274 -8.71 22.97 3.16
CA SER A 274 -9.03 21.59 3.50
C SER A 274 -10.36 21.54 4.26
N GLU A 275 -11.07 20.42 4.13
CA GLU A 275 -12.14 20.10 5.06
C GLU A 275 -11.60 19.93 6.51
N PRO A 276 -12.41 20.20 7.55
CA PRO A 276 -13.86 20.46 7.53
C PRO A 276 -14.30 21.92 7.31
N ASN A 277 -13.37 22.88 7.13
CA ASN A 277 -13.71 24.30 6.97
C ASN A 277 -12.97 24.91 5.77
N PRO A 278 -13.32 24.57 4.51
CA PRO A 278 -12.57 24.97 3.31
C PRO A 278 -12.94 26.40 2.85
N VAL A 279 -12.85 27.36 3.76
CA VAL A 279 -13.16 28.78 3.51
C VAL A 279 -11.93 29.65 3.77
N PRO A 280 -11.86 30.89 3.25
CA PRO A 280 -10.80 31.83 3.61
C PRO A 280 -10.69 32.00 5.13
N GLY A 281 -9.48 31.83 5.67
CA GLY A 281 -9.24 31.83 7.12
C GLY A 281 -9.67 30.56 7.86
N GLY A 282 -10.14 29.54 7.12
CA GLY A 282 -10.59 28.25 7.63
C GLY A 282 -9.47 27.26 7.94
N THR A 283 -9.68 25.99 7.62
CA THR A 283 -8.65 24.95 7.73
C THR A 283 -7.91 24.79 6.40
N ILE A 284 -6.59 24.60 6.49
CA ILE A 284 -5.74 24.29 5.33
C ILE A 284 -4.92 23.03 5.61
N TYR A 285 -4.43 22.38 4.55
CA TYR A 285 -3.46 21.30 4.67
C TYR A 285 -2.15 21.87 5.22
N GLY A 286 -1.83 21.53 6.47
CA GLY A 286 -0.58 21.90 7.11
C GLY A 286 0.57 20.98 6.73
N ASN A 287 0.33 19.66 6.78
CA ASN A 287 1.25 18.63 6.30
C ASN A 287 0.48 17.44 5.73
N VAL A 288 1.09 16.72 4.79
CA VAL A 288 0.63 15.39 4.35
C VAL A 288 1.65 14.35 4.79
N ASN A 289 1.16 13.27 5.41
CA ASN A 289 1.97 12.36 6.21
C ASN A 289 1.83 10.89 5.76
N GLY A 290 2.97 10.29 5.40
CA GLY A 290 3.05 8.87 5.07
C GLY A 290 2.44 8.51 3.71
N PRO A 291 2.49 7.21 3.33
CA PRO A 291 1.99 6.75 2.04
C PRO A 291 0.48 7.02 1.86
N PRO A 292 0.06 7.58 0.71
CA PRO A 292 -1.32 7.51 0.29
C PRO A 292 -1.68 6.07 -0.13
N ALA A 293 -2.96 5.77 -0.13
CA ALA A 293 -3.53 4.56 -0.72
C ALA A 293 -4.47 4.95 -1.87
N ILE A 294 -4.57 4.08 -2.87
CA ILE A 294 -5.47 4.26 -4.03
C ILE A 294 -6.17 2.94 -4.30
N ASN A 295 -7.47 2.98 -4.57
CA ASN A 295 -8.23 1.80 -4.99
C ASN A 295 -8.36 1.73 -6.52
N ASP A 296 -9.03 0.71 -7.04
CA ASP A 296 -9.16 0.50 -8.49
C ASP A 296 -10.10 1.48 -9.18
N THR A 297 -10.91 2.21 -8.42
CA THR A 297 -11.76 3.29 -8.97
C THR A 297 -11.02 4.63 -9.04
N GLY A 298 -9.83 4.73 -8.45
CA GLY A 298 -9.02 5.96 -8.42
C GLY A 298 -9.27 6.86 -7.22
N THR A 299 -10.05 6.41 -6.23
CA THR A 299 -10.23 7.09 -4.96
C THR A 299 -8.96 7.00 -4.14
N VAL A 300 -8.48 8.16 -3.68
CA VAL A 300 -7.24 8.27 -2.91
C VAL A 300 -7.57 8.50 -1.45
N ALA A 301 -7.05 7.65 -0.57
CA ALA A 301 -7.04 7.85 0.87
C ALA A 301 -5.66 8.35 1.32
N PHE A 302 -5.61 9.40 2.13
CA PHE A 302 -4.34 9.91 2.65
C PHE A 302 -4.50 10.51 4.04
N ARG A 303 -3.40 10.55 4.79
CA ARG A 303 -3.36 11.17 6.11
C ARG A 303 -2.77 12.57 6.01
N GLY A 304 -3.47 13.56 6.54
CA GLY A 304 -3.05 14.95 6.60
C GLY A 304 -3.16 15.52 8.01
N GLN A 305 -2.37 16.56 8.28
CA GLN A 305 -2.54 17.42 9.45
C GLN A 305 -3.04 18.77 8.98
N THR A 306 -4.09 19.29 9.61
CA THR A 306 -4.60 20.63 9.34
C THR A 306 -3.91 21.69 10.18
N ILE A 307 -3.86 22.91 9.68
CA ILE A 307 -3.56 24.14 10.44
C ILE A 307 -4.65 25.18 10.16
N GLY A 308 -4.70 26.24 10.97
CA GLY A 308 -5.74 27.27 10.91
C GLY A 308 -6.72 27.13 12.08
N LEU A 309 -8.03 27.20 11.81
CA LEU A 309 -9.08 27.17 12.84
C LEU A 309 -9.00 25.96 13.78
N VAL A 310 -8.69 24.78 13.22
CA VAL A 310 -8.59 23.54 13.98
C VAL A 310 -7.40 22.73 13.48
N GLY A 311 -6.47 22.39 14.37
CA GLY A 311 -5.33 21.53 14.07
C GLY A 311 -5.63 20.08 14.45
N ASN A 312 -5.89 19.23 13.45
CA ASN A 312 -6.23 17.82 13.64
C ASN A 312 -5.39 16.91 12.75
N ASP A 313 -5.17 15.70 13.22
CA ASP A 313 -4.75 14.56 12.40
C ASP A 313 -5.98 13.95 11.72
N ILE A 314 -6.01 13.90 10.38
CA ILE A 314 -7.20 13.54 9.59
C ILE A 314 -6.82 12.52 8.52
N ILE A 315 -7.66 11.51 8.32
CA ILE A 315 -7.68 10.68 7.11
C ILE A 315 -8.72 11.27 6.16
N TYR A 316 -8.29 11.58 4.96
CA TYR A 316 -9.08 12.15 3.88
C TYR A 316 -9.38 11.13 2.79
N LEU A 317 -10.48 11.33 2.08
CA LEU A 317 -10.83 10.64 0.84
C LEU A 317 -10.99 11.65 -0.30
N CYS A 318 -10.35 11.36 -1.43
CA CYS A 318 -10.44 12.13 -2.66
C CYS A 318 -10.97 11.22 -3.77
N ASP A 319 -12.26 11.35 -4.06
CA ASP A 319 -12.91 10.66 -5.18
C ASP A 319 -12.54 11.34 -6.51
N PRO A 320 -12.21 10.58 -7.58
CA PRO A 320 -11.81 11.16 -8.86
C PRO A 320 -12.86 12.02 -9.56
N VAL A 321 -14.14 11.85 -9.23
CA VAL A 321 -15.22 12.62 -9.83
C VAL A 321 -15.30 14.02 -9.22
N SER A 322 -15.04 14.17 -7.92
CA SER A 322 -15.18 15.45 -7.21
C SER A 322 -13.87 16.16 -6.92
N CYS A 323 -12.78 15.42 -6.75
CA CYS A 323 -11.48 15.95 -6.36
C CYS A 323 -10.50 15.89 -7.55
N PRO A 324 -9.93 17.04 -7.97
CA PRO A 324 -9.63 18.20 -7.11
C PRO A 324 -10.55 19.42 -7.21
N ALA A 325 -11.70 19.32 -7.89
CA ALA A 325 -12.63 20.45 -8.01
C ALA A 325 -13.21 20.89 -6.65
N SER A 326 -13.30 19.95 -5.70
CA SER A 326 -13.56 20.21 -4.28
C SER A 326 -12.44 19.59 -3.43
N PRO A 327 -12.15 20.13 -2.24
CA PRO A 327 -11.19 19.54 -1.32
C PRO A 327 -11.56 18.09 -0.95
N ALA A 328 -10.56 17.28 -0.63
CA ALA A 328 -10.78 15.92 -0.14
C ALA A 328 -11.66 15.93 1.12
N THR A 329 -12.56 14.95 1.22
CA THR A 329 -13.54 14.85 2.30
C THR A 329 -12.94 14.18 3.53
N VAL A 330 -13.40 14.55 4.72
CA VAL A 330 -12.97 13.91 5.98
C VAL A 330 -13.58 12.52 6.07
N ALA A 331 -12.74 11.48 6.14
CA ALA A 331 -13.18 10.12 6.40
C ALA A 331 -13.17 9.79 7.89
N VAL A 332 -12.08 10.16 8.57
CA VAL A 332 -11.88 10.01 10.02
C VAL A 332 -11.01 11.16 10.50
N ARG A 333 -11.32 11.74 11.65
CA ARG A 333 -10.50 12.79 12.28
C ARG A 333 -10.13 12.44 13.71
N GLN A 334 -9.01 12.99 14.16
CA GLN A 334 -8.68 13.07 15.58
C GLN A 334 -9.86 13.67 16.35
N GLY A 335 -10.23 13.03 17.46
CA GLY A 335 -11.39 13.39 18.27
C GLY A 335 -12.69 12.68 17.87
N ASP A 336 -12.74 11.98 16.73
CA ASP A 336 -13.85 11.05 16.48
C ASP A 336 -13.82 9.89 17.48
N GLN A 337 -14.98 9.28 17.69
CA GLN A 337 -15.19 8.18 18.62
C GLN A 337 -15.35 6.85 17.91
N ASP A 338 -14.93 5.77 18.56
CA ASP A 338 -15.36 4.41 18.20
C ASP A 338 -16.69 4.02 18.87
N ASP A 339 -17.19 2.81 18.58
CA ASP A 339 -18.48 2.27 19.06
C ASP A 339 -18.63 2.17 20.59
N ILE A 340 -17.53 2.26 21.36
CA ILE A 340 -17.53 2.24 22.83
C ILE A 340 -17.09 3.59 23.42
N GLY A 341 -17.02 4.64 22.60
CA GLY A 341 -16.77 6.02 23.04
C GLY A 341 -15.30 6.38 23.27
N ASN A 342 -14.34 5.59 22.78
CA ASN A 342 -12.92 5.99 22.81
C ASN A 342 -12.65 7.05 21.75
N PHE A 343 -11.90 8.10 22.11
CA PHE A 343 -11.55 9.19 21.21
C PHE A 343 -10.21 8.96 20.52
N PHE A 344 -10.16 9.12 19.20
CA PHE A 344 -8.91 9.00 18.44
C PHE A 344 -7.97 10.18 18.72
N ARG A 345 -6.69 9.86 18.94
CA ARG A 345 -5.62 10.83 19.20
C ARG A 345 -4.60 10.93 18.08
N ARG A 346 -4.35 9.82 17.39
CA ARG A 346 -3.39 9.75 16.29
C ARG A 346 -3.82 8.64 15.35
N LEU A 347 -3.73 8.93 14.07
CA LEU A 347 -4.10 8.01 12.99
C LEU A 347 -2.83 7.48 12.31
N SER A 348 -2.90 6.28 11.75
CA SER A 348 -1.88 5.74 10.84
C SER A 348 -2.15 6.15 9.39
N SER A 349 -1.23 5.85 8.48
CA SER A 349 -1.56 5.86 7.05
C SER A 349 -2.71 4.89 6.77
N PRO A 350 -3.66 5.26 5.88
CA PRO A 350 -4.82 4.45 5.57
C PRO A 350 -4.51 3.35 4.55
N GLY A 351 -5.36 2.34 4.49
CA GLY A 351 -5.66 1.55 3.30
C GLY A 351 -7.08 1.90 2.80
N VAL A 352 -7.38 1.67 1.53
CA VAL A 352 -8.70 1.93 0.95
C VAL A 352 -9.13 0.80 0.03
N SER A 353 -10.38 0.35 0.16
CA SER A 353 -10.97 -0.68 -0.71
C SER A 353 -11.66 -0.04 -1.93
N SER A 354 -12.02 -0.84 -2.92
CA SER A 354 -12.80 -0.41 -4.09
C SER A 354 -14.25 -0.05 -3.73
N ALA A 355 -14.75 -0.48 -2.57
CA ALA A 355 -16.01 0.00 -2.00
C ALA A 355 -15.88 1.39 -1.32
N GLY A 356 -14.64 1.87 -1.12
CA GLY A 356 -14.35 3.11 -0.38
C GLY A 356 -14.27 2.94 1.14
N ASP A 357 -14.23 1.70 1.62
CA ASP A 357 -13.93 1.42 3.04
C ASP A 357 -12.49 1.84 3.33
N VAL A 358 -12.23 2.29 4.56
CA VAL A 358 -10.91 2.79 4.96
C VAL A 358 -10.42 2.01 6.17
N ALA A 359 -9.36 1.23 6.01
CA ALA A 359 -8.67 0.58 7.14
C ALA A 359 -7.60 1.50 7.71
N PHE A 360 -7.53 1.59 9.04
CA PHE A 360 -6.51 2.37 9.71
C PHE A 360 -6.24 1.85 11.12
N GLN A 361 -5.04 2.13 11.63
CA GLN A 361 -4.72 1.97 13.03
C GLN A 361 -4.87 3.34 13.72
N ALA A 362 -5.45 3.35 14.92
CA ALA A 362 -5.52 4.56 15.73
C ALA A 362 -4.99 4.32 17.14
N LEU A 363 -4.35 5.35 17.69
CA LEU A 363 -4.15 5.49 19.13
C LEU A 363 -5.37 6.21 19.68
N PHE A 364 -5.91 5.75 20.80
CA PHE A 364 -7.11 6.31 21.40
C PHE A 364 -6.94 6.63 22.89
N THR A 365 -7.85 7.47 23.40
CA THR A 365 -8.08 7.69 24.82
C THR A 365 -9.56 7.49 25.14
N GLY A 366 -9.87 6.67 26.14
CA GLY A 366 -11.17 6.56 26.76
C GLY A 366 -11.01 6.21 28.24
N ALA A 367 -11.68 5.15 28.70
CA ALA A 367 -11.43 4.58 30.02
C ALA A 367 -9.96 4.16 30.20
N GLN A 368 -9.29 3.76 29.11
CA GLN A 368 -7.86 3.52 29.05
C GLN A 368 -7.26 4.14 27.79
N ARG A 369 -5.94 4.32 27.78
CA ARG A 369 -5.20 4.63 26.55
C ARG A 369 -4.81 3.31 25.89
N GLY A 370 -4.94 3.24 24.57
CA GLY A 370 -4.59 2.04 23.85
C GLY A 370 -4.45 2.26 22.36
N SER A 371 -4.35 1.14 21.64
CA SER A 371 -4.32 1.10 20.18
C SER A 371 -5.31 0.07 19.65
N ALA A 372 -5.82 0.31 18.44
CA ALA A 372 -6.73 -0.61 17.76
C ALA A 372 -6.63 -0.42 16.23
N VAL A 373 -7.09 -1.44 15.51
CA VAL A 373 -7.31 -1.40 14.07
C VAL A 373 -8.81 -1.24 13.82
N TYR A 374 -9.15 -0.36 12.89
CA TYR A 374 -10.53 0.01 12.57
C TYR A 374 -10.77 -0.04 11.07
N ILE A 375 -12.03 -0.22 10.69
CA ILE A 375 -12.54 0.03 9.35
C ILE A 375 -13.61 1.12 9.45
N ARG A 376 -13.45 2.19 8.67
CA ARG A 376 -14.55 3.12 8.40
C ARG A 376 -15.27 2.65 7.15
N ARG A 377 -16.53 2.24 7.29
CA ARG A 377 -17.36 1.76 6.19
C ARG A 377 -17.79 2.91 5.29
N ALA A 378 -17.70 2.72 3.98
CA ALA A 378 -18.21 3.67 3.00
C ALA A 378 -19.72 3.85 3.16
N ALA A 379 -20.43 2.74 3.27
CA ALA A 379 -21.85 2.71 3.57
C ALA A 379 -22.09 3.17 5.01
N GLY A 380 -22.87 4.23 5.19
CA GLY A 380 -23.26 4.75 6.51
C GLY A 380 -22.17 5.47 7.30
N GLY A 381 -20.90 5.40 6.89
CA GLY A 381 -19.80 6.11 7.54
C GLY A 381 -19.45 5.57 8.94
N THR A 382 -19.90 4.37 9.30
CA THR A 382 -19.66 3.76 10.61
C THR A 382 -18.19 3.41 10.78
N ILE A 383 -17.68 3.54 12.00
CA ILE A 383 -16.32 3.14 12.35
C ILE A 383 -16.41 1.89 13.22
N GLU A 384 -15.94 0.78 12.67
CA GLU A 384 -16.01 -0.55 13.27
C GLU A 384 -14.61 -0.97 13.73
N PRO A 385 -14.47 -1.48 14.96
CA PRO A 385 -13.22 -2.10 15.40
C PRO A 385 -13.00 -3.43 14.69
N VAL A 386 -11.78 -3.65 14.19
CA VAL A 386 -11.32 -4.96 13.73
C VAL A 386 -10.69 -5.73 14.88
N ALA A 387 -9.84 -5.06 15.66
CA ALA A 387 -9.19 -5.63 16.84
C ALA A 387 -8.74 -4.51 17.78
N ARG A 388 -8.89 -4.72 19.09
CA ARG A 388 -8.48 -3.78 20.13
C ARG A 388 -7.46 -4.34 21.08
N GLU A 389 -6.77 -3.43 21.75
CA GLU A 389 -5.87 -3.80 22.83
C GLU A 389 -6.66 -4.46 23.96
N ASN A 390 -6.09 -5.53 24.52
CA ASN A 390 -6.69 -6.44 25.49
C ASN A 390 -7.75 -7.42 24.95
N ASP A 391 -8.16 -7.33 23.69
CA ASP A 391 -8.95 -8.39 23.06
C ASP A 391 -8.10 -9.67 22.96
N ILE A 392 -8.78 -10.83 23.03
CA ILE A 392 -8.13 -12.12 22.82
C ILE A 392 -7.69 -12.22 21.36
N ALA A 393 -6.42 -12.56 21.13
CA ALA A 393 -5.90 -12.81 19.80
C ALA A 393 -6.41 -14.18 19.29
N PRO A 394 -7.24 -14.21 18.24
CA PRO A 394 -7.80 -15.47 17.72
C PRO A 394 -6.69 -16.36 17.16
N GLY A 395 -6.88 -17.68 17.23
CA GLY A 395 -5.95 -18.66 16.65
C GLY A 395 -4.57 -18.75 17.33
N VAL A 396 -4.34 -18.07 18.46
CA VAL A 396 -3.07 -18.10 19.20
C VAL A 396 -3.18 -19.05 20.40
N SER A 397 -2.22 -19.98 20.52
CA SER A 397 -2.12 -20.94 21.64
C SER A 397 -0.73 -20.92 22.27
N PRO A 398 -0.59 -20.85 23.62
CA PRO A 398 -1.66 -20.60 24.59
C PRO A 398 -2.38 -19.27 24.36
N ALA A 399 -3.57 -19.09 24.95
CA ALA A 399 -4.35 -17.86 24.78
C ALA A 399 -3.51 -16.60 25.08
N ALA A 400 -3.68 -15.58 24.26
CA ALA A 400 -2.96 -14.33 24.35
C ALA A 400 -3.88 -13.15 24.07
N GLN A 401 -3.51 -11.96 24.55
CA GLN A 401 -4.20 -10.71 24.28
C GLN A 401 -3.38 -9.80 23.39
N PHE A 402 -4.04 -8.99 22.56
CA PHE A 402 -3.38 -7.90 21.87
C PHE A 402 -2.87 -6.84 22.85
N THR A 403 -1.71 -6.26 22.54
CA THR A 403 -1.05 -5.21 23.35
C THR A 403 -0.57 -4.02 22.53
N PHE A 404 -0.57 -4.13 21.20
CA PHE A 404 -0.16 -3.07 20.28
C PHE A 404 -0.49 -3.46 18.85
N PHE A 405 -0.81 -2.48 18.00
CA PHE A 405 -1.04 -2.67 16.57
C PHE A 405 -0.12 -1.81 15.71
N GLY A 406 0.34 -2.37 14.58
CA GLY A 406 0.99 -1.61 13.50
C GLY A 406 -0.05 -1.07 12.51
N PRO A 407 0.39 -0.27 11.51
CA PRO A 407 -0.47 0.18 10.44
C PRO A 407 -1.15 -0.99 9.71
N ALA A 408 -2.44 -0.82 9.39
CA ALA A 408 -3.21 -1.78 8.63
C ALA A 408 -2.96 -1.62 7.12
N SER A 409 -3.12 -2.72 6.39
CA SER A 409 -3.15 -2.75 4.93
C SER A 409 -4.50 -3.34 4.49
N MET A 410 -5.02 -2.86 3.37
CA MET A 410 -6.35 -3.21 2.87
C MET A 410 -6.26 -3.57 1.40
N SER A 411 -6.92 -4.66 1.01
CA SER A 411 -7.06 -5.06 -0.38
C SER A 411 -8.26 -4.37 -1.05
N PRO A 412 -8.36 -4.40 -2.39
CA PRO A 412 -9.51 -3.85 -3.11
C PRO A 412 -10.88 -4.39 -2.67
N ALA A 413 -11.04 -5.67 -2.30
CA ALA A 413 -12.29 -6.22 -1.81
C ALA A 413 -12.51 -6.00 -0.30
N GLY A 414 -11.54 -5.39 0.40
CA GLY A 414 -11.69 -4.97 1.78
C GLY A 414 -11.14 -5.94 2.83
N LYS A 415 -10.34 -6.95 2.45
CA LYS A 415 -9.57 -7.72 3.43
C LYS A 415 -8.58 -6.81 4.14
N VAL A 416 -8.38 -7.02 5.44
CA VAL A 416 -7.48 -6.20 6.25
C VAL A 416 -6.41 -7.04 6.91
N ALA A 417 -5.17 -6.81 6.53
CA ALA A 417 -4.01 -7.43 7.19
C ALA A 417 -3.27 -6.41 8.06
N PHE A 418 -2.84 -6.84 9.23
CA PHE A 418 -2.08 -5.98 10.13
C PHE A 418 -1.11 -6.78 10.98
N LYS A 419 -0.08 -6.08 11.45
CA LYS A 419 0.81 -6.58 12.50
C LYS A 419 0.24 -6.26 13.87
N ALA A 420 0.34 -7.19 14.81
CA ALA A 420 0.09 -6.91 16.22
C ALA A 420 1.19 -7.48 17.14
N LYS A 421 1.27 -6.92 18.35
CA LYS A 421 1.97 -7.55 19.48
C LYS A 421 0.96 -8.20 20.39
N VAL A 422 1.25 -9.42 20.83
CA VAL A 422 0.42 -10.14 21.80
C VAL A 422 1.18 -10.46 23.07
N ARG A 423 0.46 -10.56 24.19
CA ARG A 423 0.95 -11.00 25.50
C ARG A 423 0.21 -12.27 25.90
N PHE A 424 0.96 -13.32 26.18
CA PHE A 424 0.43 -14.60 26.65
C PHE A 424 0.08 -14.50 28.14
N PHE A 425 -0.99 -15.17 28.57
CA PHE A 425 -1.37 -15.20 29.98
C PHE A 425 -0.42 -16.05 30.84
N THR A 426 0.19 -17.07 30.23
CA THR A 426 0.97 -18.10 30.92
C THR A 426 2.47 -17.94 30.72
N ALA A 427 2.93 -17.03 29.86
CA ALA A 427 4.33 -16.85 29.51
C ALA A 427 4.77 -15.39 29.64
N ALA A 428 5.94 -15.17 30.23
CA ALA A 428 6.56 -13.85 30.29
C ALA A 428 7.05 -13.44 28.89
N GLY A 429 6.54 -12.33 28.37
CA GLY A 429 7.01 -11.72 27.13
C GLY A 429 5.90 -11.33 26.17
N ARG A 430 6.25 -10.46 25.22
CA ARG A 430 5.40 -10.11 24.09
C ARG A 430 5.93 -10.77 22.83
N ARG A 431 5.04 -11.27 21.98
CA ARG A 431 5.36 -11.78 20.64
C ARG A 431 4.74 -10.90 19.59
N GLU A 432 5.31 -10.89 18.39
CA GLU A 432 4.75 -10.18 17.24
C GLU A 432 4.16 -11.18 16.25
N GLY A 433 3.09 -10.80 15.56
CA GLY A 433 2.46 -11.63 14.53
C GLY A 433 1.62 -10.85 13.54
N TYR A 434 1.18 -11.54 12.49
CA TYR A 434 0.24 -11.07 11.48
C TYR A 434 -1.14 -11.66 11.69
N PHE A 435 -2.14 -10.82 11.45
CA PHE A 435 -3.55 -11.16 11.55
C PHE A 435 -4.27 -10.64 10.30
N LEU A 436 -5.31 -11.37 9.90
CA LEU A 436 -6.12 -11.09 8.71
C LEU A 436 -7.59 -11.06 9.09
N LEU A 437 -8.30 -10.04 8.64
CA LEU A 437 -9.75 -10.01 8.56
C LEU A 437 -10.16 -10.23 7.10
N GLU A 438 -10.97 -11.26 6.83
CA GLU A 438 -11.52 -11.54 5.50
C GLU A 438 -13.01 -11.91 5.51
#